data_AF-A0A969E527-F1
#
_entry.id   AF-A0A969E527-F1
#
_cell.length_a   1.000
_cell.length_b   1.000
_cell.length_c   1.000
_cell.angle_alpha   90.00
_cell.angle_beta   90.00
_cell.angle_gamma   90.00
#
_symmetry.space_group_name_H-M   'P 1'
#
loop_
_entity.id
_entity.type
_entity.pdbx_description
1 polymer ?
#
loop_
_entity_poly.entity_id
_entity_poly.type
_entity_poly.pdbx_seq_one_letter_code
_entity_poly.pdbx_strand_id
1 'polypeptide(L)' 'MTQFLPTDGVYAYARFDASGTVLVFMNVNDKPVSFDTKRFAERMTGFTKAKNVETDAVINDLSKISLEKHQTLVLELIR' A
#
# COMPACT_ATOMS: atom_id res chain seq x y z
N MET A 1 6.35 10.82 8.10
CA MET A 1 6.22 10.31 6.72
C MET A 1 7.37 9.37 6.47
N THR A 2 7.13 8.26 5.77
CA THR A 2 8.17 7.32 5.32
C THR A 2 7.97 7.08 3.84
N GLN A 3 9.04 7.12 3.05
CA GLN A 3 9.02 6.74 1.64
C GLN A 3 9.86 5.48 1.48
N PHE A 4 9.47 4.63 0.53
CA PHE A 4 10.18 3.41 0.22
C PHE A 4 10.88 3.55 -1.13
N LEU A 5 12.06 2.94 -1.26
CA LEU A 5 12.78 2.92 -2.52
C LEU A 5 11.87 2.30 -3.60
N PRO A 6 11.72 2.95 -4.77
CA PRO A 6 11.04 2.34 -5.90
C PRO A 6 11.73 1.03 -6.29
N THR A 7 10.95 -0.01 -6.53
CA THR A 7 11.48 -1.30 -7.02
C THR A 7 10.44 -1.89 -7.96
N ASP A 8 10.89 -2.39 -9.12
CA ASP A 8 10.05 -2.95 -10.18
C ASP A 8 8.92 -2.02 -10.65
N GLY A 9 9.20 -0.71 -10.69
CA GLY A 9 8.22 0.30 -11.07
C GLY A 9 7.06 0.47 -10.07
N VAL A 10 7.24 0.02 -8.83
CA VAL A 10 6.32 0.30 -7.72
C VAL A 10 6.94 1.33 -6.78
N TYR A 11 6.34 2.50 -6.74
CA TYR A 11 6.63 3.54 -5.76
C TYR A 11 5.63 3.46 -4.60
N ALA A 12 6.10 3.66 -3.37
CA ALA A 12 5.25 3.62 -2.20
C ALA A 12 5.68 4.63 -1.13
N TYR A 13 4.70 5.16 -0.40
CA TYR A 13 4.96 5.98 0.77
C TYR A 13 3.85 5.85 1.80
N ALA A 14 4.19 6.11 3.06
CA ALA A 14 3.27 6.13 4.18
C ALA A 14 3.18 7.51 4.81
N ARG A 15 1.95 7.96 5.04
CA ARG A 15 1.60 9.09 5.90
C ARG A 15 1.02 8.54 7.19
N PHE A 16 1.45 9.06 8.32
CA PHE A 16 1.00 8.58 9.62
C PHE A 16 1.12 9.69 10.66
N ASP A 17 0.25 9.63 11.65
CA ASP A 17 0.24 10.46 12.85
C ASP A 17 -0.40 9.66 14.00
N ALA A 18 -0.85 10.35 15.05
CA ALA A 18 -1.49 9.71 16.20
C ALA A 18 -2.88 9.11 15.88
N SER A 19 -3.53 9.55 14.81
CA SER A 19 -4.88 9.11 14.42
C SER A 19 -4.87 7.85 13.56
N GLY A 20 -3.84 7.61 12.77
CA GLY A 20 -3.79 6.46 11.88
C GLY A 20 -2.61 6.45 10.92
N THR A 21 -2.64 5.48 9.99
CA THR A 21 -1.63 5.32 8.95
C THR A 21 -2.32 5.11 7.60
N VAL A 22 -1.91 5.92 6.62
CA VAL A 22 -2.31 5.81 5.22
C VAL A 22 -1.09 5.40 4.40
N LEU A 23 -1.25 4.36 3.60
CA LEU A 23 -0.22 3.83 2.73
C LEU A 23 -0.65 4.00 1.28
N VAL A 24 0.24 4.55 0.47
CA VAL A 24 -0.01 4.83 -0.95
C VAL A 24 0.95 4.00 -1.77
N PHE A 25 0.41 3.27 -2.74
CA PHE A 25 1.16 2.54 -3.74
C PHE A 25 0.85 3.08 -5.13
N MET A 26 1.88 3.18 -5.96
CA MET A 26 1.77 3.63 -7.34
C MET A 26 2.50 2.65 -8.24
N ASN A 27 1.78 2.11 -9.23
CA ASN A 27 2.40 1.38 -10.33
C ASN A 27 2.74 2.36 -11.45
N VAL A 28 4.01 2.62 -11.69
CA VAL A 28 4.45 3.48 -12.81
C VAL A 28 4.71 2.69 -14.09
N ASN A 29 4.50 1.37 -14.09
CA ASN A 29 4.60 0.55 -15.28
C ASN A 29 3.32 0.60 -16.13
N ASP A 30 3.49 0.33 -17.42
CA ASP A 30 2.42 0.16 -18.41
C ASP A 30 1.75 -1.23 -18.37
N LYS A 31 2.14 -2.07 -17.40
CA LYS A 31 1.63 -3.42 -17.16
C LYS A 31 1.19 -3.61 -15.70
N PRO A 32 0.26 -4.53 -15.41
CA PRO A 32 -0.08 -4.89 -14.04
C PRO A 32 1.13 -5.42 -13.28
N VAL A 33 1.17 -5.18 -11.97
CA VAL A 33 2.24 -5.63 -11.08
C VAL A 33 1.65 -6.19 -9.80
N SER A 34 2.27 -7.24 -9.28
CA SER A 34 1.89 -7.84 -8.01
C SER A 34 3.14 -8.08 -7.17
N PHE A 35 3.11 -7.67 -5.91
CA PHE A 35 4.28 -7.64 -5.04
C PHE A 35 3.93 -8.00 -3.60
N ASP A 36 4.91 -8.58 -2.89
CA ASP A 36 4.83 -8.91 -1.48
C ASP A 36 5.08 -7.65 -0.63
N THR A 37 4.31 -7.47 0.44
CA THR A 37 4.37 -6.26 1.27
C THR A 37 5.40 -6.32 2.39
N LYS A 38 6.17 -7.40 2.54
CA LYS A 38 7.26 -7.54 3.52
C LYS A 38 8.24 -6.36 3.49
N ARG A 39 8.52 -5.79 2.30
CA ARG A 39 9.41 -4.61 2.18
C ARG A 39 8.87 -3.34 2.84
N PHE A 40 7.57 -3.30 3.15
CA PHE A 40 6.89 -2.18 3.81
C PHE A 40 6.61 -2.45 5.29
N ALA A 41 7.18 -3.52 5.86
CA ALA A 41 6.92 -3.97 7.24
C ALA A 41 7.14 -2.86 8.28
N GLU A 42 8.07 -1.92 8.07
CA GLU A 42 8.28 -0.78 8.98
C GLU A 42 6.98 -0.01 9.29
N ARG A 43 6.06 0.09 8.32
CA ARG A 43 4.78 0.80 8.47
C ARG A 43 3.56 -0.10 8.47
N MET A 44 3.72 -1.38 8.15
CA MET A 44 2.63 -2.36 8.12
C MET A 44 2.65 -3.34 9.30
N THR A 45 3.69 -3.35 10.12
CA THR A 45 3.77 -4.24 11.29
C THR A 45 2.60 -4.01 12.24
N GLY A 46 1.86 -5.08 12.55
CA GLY A 46 0.69 -5.05 13.43
C GLY A 46 -0.63 -4.73 12.73
N PHE A 47 -0.63 -4.48 11.42
CA PHE A 47 -1.83 -4.31 10.61
C PHE A 47 -2.07 -5.55 9.76
N THR A 48 -3.27 -6.12 9.84
CA THR A 48 -3.69 -7.26 9.01
C THR A 48 -4.76 -6.87 7.99
N LYS A 49 -5.36 -5.69 8.16
CA LYS A 49 -6.44 -5.19 7.33
C LYS A 49 -6.20 -3.76 6.90
N ALA A 50 -6.76 -3.39 5.76
CA ALA A 50 -6.80 -2.00 5.34
C ALA A 50 -8.10 -1.72 4.59
N LYS A 51 -8.50 -0.46 4.57
CA LYS A 51 -9.60 0.03 3.75
C LYS A 51 -9.05 0.74 2.53
N ASN A 52 -9.51 0.37 1.36
CA ASN A 52 -9.30 1.16 0.16
C ASN A 52 -10.16 2.41 0.26
N VAL A 53 -9.54 3.59 0.27
CA VAL A 53 -10.26 4.86 0.45
C VAL A 53 -11.08 5.27 -0.77
N GLU A 54 -10.78 4.72 -1.95
CA GLU A 54 -11.50 5.04 -3.19
C GLU A 54 -12.80 4.23 -3.33
N THR A 55 -12.81 2.99 -2.83
CA THR A 55 -13.93 2.04 -3.02
C THR A 55 -14.63 1.65 -1.73
N ASP A 56 -14.14 2.12 -0.59
CA ASP A 56 -14.53 1.69 0.76
C ASP A 56 -14.36 0.18 1.05
N ALA A 57 -13.76 -0.58 0.13
CA ALA A 57 -13.57 -2.02 0.28
C ALA A 57 -12.52 -2.34 1.35
N VAL A 58 -12.84 -3.31 2.23
CA VAL A 58 -11.92 -3.79 3.26
C VAL A 58 -11.11 -4.96 2.72
N ILE A 59 -9.79 -4.81 2.70
CA ILE A 59 -8.82 -5.84 2.37
C ILE A 59 -8.42 -6.53 3.68
N ASN A 60 -8.65 -7.84 3.77
CA ASN A 60 -8.37 -8.63 4.99
C ASN A 60 -7.01 -9.36 4.95
N ASP A 61 -6.30 -9.29 3.83
CA ASP A 61 -4.96 -9.84 3.66
C ASP A 61 -4.09 -8.81 2.94
N LEU A 62 -3.09 -8.31 3.67
CA LEU A 62 -2.15 -7.32 3.16
C LEU A 62 -0.83 -7.94 2.71
N SER A 63 -0.66 -9.27 2.74
CA SER A 63 0.61 -9.94 2.42
C SER A 63 1.07 -9.69 0.99
N LYS A 64 0.11 -9.54 0.07
CA LYS A 64 0.34 -9.31 -1.35
C LYS A 64 -0.64 -8.29 -1.89
N ILE A 65 -0.12 -7.33 -2.66
CA ILE A 65 -0.92 -6.30 -3.31
C ILE A 65 -0.73 -6.41 -4.82
N SER A 66 -1.82 -6.22 -5.56
CA SER A 66 -1.81 -6.16 -7.01
C SER A 66 -2.32 -4.80 -7.46
N LEU A 67 -1.61 -4.20 -8.42
CA LEU A 67 -1.95 -2.93 -9.04
C LEU A 67 -2.03 -3.10 -10.54
N GLU A 68 -3.08 -2.56 -11.14
CA GLU A 68 -3.21 -2.42 -12.58
C GLU A 68 -2.18 -1.41 -13.13
N LYS A 69 -2.00 -1.40 -14.45
CA LYS A 69 -1.10 -0.43 -15.12
C LYS A 69 -1.48 1.01 -14.73
N HIS A 70 -0.48 1.82 -14.39
CA HIS A 70 -0.66 3.21 -13.96
C HIS A 70 -1.61 3.42 -12.77
N GLN A 71 -1.96 2.36 -12.02
CA GLN A 71 -2.87 2.47 -10.89
C GLN A 71 -2.17 3.09 -9.68
N THR A 72 -2.90 3.98 -9.00
CA THR A 72 -2.60 4.38 -7.63
C THR A 72 -3.59 3.70 -6.69
N LEU A 73 -3.10 3.17 -5.58
CA LEU A 73 -3.91 2.55 -4.53
C LEU A 73 -3.60 3.26 -3.22
N VAL A 74 -4.64 3.76 -2.56
CA VAL A 74 -4.54 4.42 -1.26
C VAL A 74 -5.26 3.57 -0.23
N LEU A 75 -4.51 3.10 0.77
CA LEU A 75 -4.97 2.21 1.82
C LEU A 75 -4.89 2.89 3.18
N GLU A 76 -6.00 2.97 3.88
CA GLU A 76 -6.02 3.31 5.31
C GLU A 76 -5.85 2.02 6.12
N LEU A 77 -4.78 1.92 6.92
CA LEU A 77 -4.49 0.72 7.69
C LEU A 77 -5.40 0.62 8.92
N ILE A 78 -6.02 -0.55 9.10
CA ILE A 78 -6.95 -0.83 10.19
C ILE A 78 -6.33 -1.89 11.10
N ARG A 79 -6.33 -1.61 12.41
CA ARG A 79 -5.97 -2.59 13.43
C ARG A 79 -7.09 -3.58 13.69
#